data_AF-A0A382WQM5-F1
#
_entry.id   AF-A0A382WQM5-F1
#
_cell.length_a   1.000
_cell.length_b   1.000
_cell.length_c   1.000
_cell.angle_alpha   90.00
_cell.angle_beta   90.00
_cell.angle_gamma   90.00
#
_symmetry.space_group_name_H-M   'P 1'
#
loop_
_entity.id
_entity.type
_entity.pdbx_description
1 polymer ?
#
loop_
_entity_poly.entity_id
_entity_poly.type
_entity_poly.pdbx_seq_one_letter_code
_entity_poly.pdbx_strand_id
1 'polypeptide(L)'
;DREKVSNLLNGQDVGKFASDLSENLTNNFDDTIKVLQNESLQYQLEHYQRMKDDFVSAVGKEDEVTSEYFEIVINGKEYKPDDYLEMFKKFVREEPDTIEALSILLKRPKDLNTDHLDDLRKKLASKPEQFSVDNLRKAYKNNLADIIGIVKAAINDQTPEETTTRVGKAMGEIMLDKEFSDKEKEWLHWIANHLTSNLLIEKRHFEILPFSRKGGWKRANEDFGGQLEEIIVQLNEMMTS
;
A
#
# COMPACT_ATOMS: atom_id res chain seq x y z
N ASP A 1 36.90 3.06 18.35
CA ASP A 1 37.23 4.36 18.98
C ASP A 1 36.04 5.04 19.69
N ARG A 2 35.09 4.27 20.27
CA ARG A 2 33.94 4.83 21.02
C ARG A 2 34.37 5.64 22.25
N GLU A 3 35.49 5.28 22.86
CA GLU A 3 36.09 5.96 24.01
C GLU A 3 36.63 7.36 23.65
N LYS A 4 37.19 7.54 22.44
CA LYS A 4 37.65 8.85 21.96
C LYS A 4 36.49 9.81 21.73
N VAL A 5 35.38 9.32 21.16
CA VAL A 5 34.15 10.11 20.98
C VAL A 5 33.54 10.46 22.34
N SER A 6 33.51 9.52 23.29
CA SER A 6 33.03 9.77 24.66
C SER A 6 33.86 10.83 25.39
N ASN A 7 35.20 10.81 25.25
CA ASN A 7 36.06 11.84 25.83
C ASN A 7 35.82 13.24 25.26
N LEU A 8 35.46 13.34 23.97
CA LEU A 8 35.08 14.61 23.33
C LEU A 8 33.69 15.09 23.73
N LEU A 9 32.85 14.20 24.28
CA LEU A 9 31.57 14.51 24.91
C LEU A 9 31.70 14.70 26.43
N ASN A 10 32.86 15.16 26.91
CA ASN A 10 33.15 15.35 28.34
C ASN A 10 32.95 14.07 29.19
N GLY A 11 33.18 12.89 28.61
CA GLY A 11 33.03 11.60 29.29
C GLY A 11 31.59 11.06 29.32
N GLN A 12 30.64 11.69 28.60
CA GLN A 12 29.29 11.13 28.46
C GLN A 12 29.29 9.89 27.55
N ASP A 13 28.41 8.93 27.85
CA ASP A 13 28.18 7.81 26.94
C ASP A 13 27.54 8.31 25.65
N VAL A 14 28.11 7.86 24.52
CA VAL A 14 27.72 8.28 23.17
C VAL A 14 26.27 7.90 22.86
N GLY A 15 25.80 6.75 23.35
CA GLY A 15 24.43 6.27 23.12
C GLY A 15 23.41 7.09 23.91
N LYS A 16 23.72 7.41 25.16
CA LYS A 16 22.89 8.29 26.00
C LYS A 16 22.84 9.72 25.45
N PHE A 17 23.98 10.25 25.00
CA PHE A 17 23.99 11.57 24.35
C PHE A 17 23.14 11.59 23.08
N ALA A 18 23.15 10.51 22.29
CA ALA A 18 22.34 10.39 21.07
C ALA A 18 20.84 10.27 21.35
N SER A 19 20.42 9.52 22.39
CA SER A 19 19.01 9.43 22.79
C SER A 19 18.46 10.76 23.27
N ASP A 20 19.29 11.50 24.02
CA ASP A 20 18.88 12.74 24.69
C ASP A 20 19.09 13.97 23.76
N LEU A 21 19.63 13.77 22.55
CA LEU A 21 20.00 14.84 21.62
C LEU A 21 18.81 15.73 21.22
N SER A 22 17.66 15.12 20.92
CA SER A 22 16.46 15.87 20.53
C SER A 22 15.94 16.76 21.66
N GLU A 23 16.03 16.27 22.89
CA GLU A 23 15.62 17.01 24.08
C GLU A 23 16.63 18.13 24.39
N ASN A 24 17.93 17.85 24.28
CA ASN A 24 19.00 18.82 24.52
C ASN A 24 19.04 19.94 23.46
N LEU A 25 18.71 19.66 22.20
CA LEU A 25 18.53 20.70 21.18
C LEU A 25 17.34 21.62 21.47
N THR A 26 16.34 21.15 22.21
CA THR A 26 15.17 21.95 22.58
C THR A 26 15.43 22.77 23.85
N ASN A 27 16.04 22.15 24.86
CA ASN A 27 16.15 22.71 26.20
C ASN A 27 17.53 23.32 26.51
N ASN A 28 18.56 23.00 25.73
CA ASN A 28 19.94 23.39 25.99
C ASN A 28 20.72 23.61 24.68
N PHE A 29 20.10 24.34 23.75
CA PHE A 29 20.55 24.49 22.37
C PHE A 29 21.98 25.03 22.24
N ASP A 30 22.30 26.13 22.92
CA ASP A 30 23.60 26.82 22.75
C ASP A 30 24.79 25.93 23.15
N ASP A 31 24.66 25.18 24.24
CA ASP A 31 25.74 24.30 24.69
C ASP A 31 25.80 23.01 23.87
N THR A 32 24.65 22.49 23.44
CA THR A 32 24.58 21.32 22.56
C THR A 32 25.20 21.61 21.19
N ILE A 33 24.93 22.78 20.61
CA ILE A 33 25.49 23.20 19.33
C ILE A 33 26.99 23.43 19.42
N LYS A 34 27.52 24.00 20.51
CA LYS A 34 28.99 24.10 20.71
C LYS A 34 29.67 22.73 20.69
N VAL A 35 29.04 21.71 21.28
CA VAL A 35 29.56 20.34 21.26
C VAL A 35 29.50 19.76 19.85
N LEU A 36 28.37 19.91 19.15
CA LEU A 36 28.21 19.41 17.77
C LEU A 36 29.08 20.14 16.74
N GLN A 37 29.43 21.40 16.99
CA GLN A 37 30.31 22.21 16.15
C GLN A 37 31.81 22.00 16.45
N ASN A 38 32.15 21.14 17.41
CA ASN A 38 33.54 20.83 17.69
C ASN A 38 34.17 20.08 16.51
N GLU A 39 35.15 20.70 15.85
CA GLU A 39 35.82 20.14 14.66
C GLU A 39 36.47 18.77 14.92
N SER A 40 36.98 18.54 16.15
CA SER A 40 37.58 17.25 16.52
C SER A 40 36.53 16.15 16.65
N LEU A 41 35.32 16.49 17.13
CA LEU A 41 34.19 15.57 17.18
C LEU A 41 33.68 15.25 15.78
N GLN A 42 33.48 16.28 14.94
CA GLN A 42 33.05 16.12 13.55
C GLN A 42 34.02 15.24 12.76
N TYR A 43 35.33 15.51 12.86
CA TYR A 43 36.36 14.70 12.23
C TYR A 43 36.30 13.23 12.69
N GLN A 44 36.10 12.98 13.98
CA GLN A 44 35.97 11.62 14.52
C GLN A 44 34.69 10.92 14.08
N LEU A 45 33.59 11.65 13.85
CA LEU A 45 32.33 11.10 13.34
C LEU A 45 32.40 10.80 11.83
N GLU A 46 33.02 11.68 11.05
CA GLU A 46 33.22 11.48 9.60
C GLU A 46 34.19 10.32 9.31
N HIS A 47 35.23 10.17 10.12
CA HIS A 47 36.21 9.09 10.01
C HIS A 47 35.91 7.94 10.97
N TYR A 48 34.70 7.90 11.53
CA TYR A 48 34.28 6.83 12.42
C TYR A 48 34.18 5.54 11.62
N GLN A 49 35.22 4.72 11.69
CA GLN A 49 35.12 3.33 11.24
C GLN A 49 34.17 2.62 12.21
N ARG A 50 32.90 2.54 11.80
CA ARG A 50 31.92 1.67 12.44
C ARG A 50 32.60 0.30 12.54
N MET A 51 32.75 -0.19 13.77
CA MET A 51 33.27 -1.53 13.99
C MET A 51 32.43 -2.43 13.11
N LYS A 52 33.04 -3.06 12.09
CA LYS A 52 32.37 -4.18 11.42
C LYS A 52 32.08 -5.13 12.56
N ASP A 53 30.83 -5.55 12.70
CA ASP A 53 30.49 -6.56 13.69
C ASP A 53 31.37 -7.77 13.38
N ASP A 54 32.45 -7.95 14.15
CA ASP A 54 33.21 -9.18 14.14
C ASP A 54 32.26 -10.21 14.75
N PHE A 55 31.49 -10.83 13.87
CA PHE A 55 30.70 -12.02 14.17
C PHE A 55 31.69 -13.05 14.70
N VAL A 56 31.72 -13.23 16.02
CA VAL A 56 32.35 -14.39 16.62
C VAL A 56 31.47 -15.57 16.24
N SER A 57 31.77 -16.18 15.09
CA SER A 57 31.23 -17.48 14.73
C SER A 57 31.77 -18.49 15.73
N ALA A 58 30.97 -18.75 16.77
CA ALA A 58 31.15 -19.94 17.58
C ALA A 58 30.84 -21.14 16.67
N VAL A 59 31.91 -21.80 16.19
CA VAL A 59 31.81 -23.09 15.50
C VAL A 59 31.07 -24.04 16.44
N GLY A 60 29.79 -24.32 16.15
CA GLY A 60 29.03 -25.36 16.85
C GLY A 60 27.59 -25.03 17.27
N LYS A 61 27.03 -23.86 16.93
CA LYS A 61 25.58 -23.65 17.01
C LYS A 61 25.10 -22.82 15.83
N GLU A 62 24.45 -23.47 14.88
CA GLU A 62 23.60 -22.80 13.91
C GLU A 62 22.48 -22.10 14.68
N ASP A 63 22.66 -20.80 14.92
CA ASP A 63 21.56 -19.94 15.34
C ASP A 63 20.79 -19.62 14.05
N GLU A 64 19.74 -20.41 13.78
CA GLU A 64 18.78 -20.07 12.73
C GLU A 64 18.10 -18.77 13.14
N VAL A 65 18.62 -17.65 12.62
CA VAL A 65 17.91 -16.38 12.67
C VAL A 65 16.70 -16.50 11.75
N THR A 66 15.59 -17.03 12.27
CA THR A 66 14.30 -16.92 11.62
C THR A 66 13.86 -15.47 11.70
N SER A 67 13.80 -14.82 10.53
CA SER A 67 13.15 -13.52 10.37
C SER A 67 11.81 -13.57 11.11
N GLU A 68 11.57 -12.65 12.05
CA GLU A 68 10.34 -12.58 12.84
C GLU A 68 9.12 -12.88 11.94
N TYR A 69 8.42 -13.97 12.23
CA TYR A 69 7.18 -14.31 11.54
C TYR A 69 6.17 -13.22 11.90
N PHE A 70 5.79 -12.40 10.92
CA PHE A 70 4.61 -11.55 11.04
C PHE A 70 3.39 -12.47 11.05
N GLU A 71 3.02 -12.98 12.21
CA GLU A 71 1.89 -13.88 12.35
C GLU A 71 0.57 -13.10 12.17
N ILE A 72 -0.34 -13.68 11.39
CA ILE A 72 -1.70 -13.20 11.30
C ILE A 72 -2.46 -13.77 12.50
N VAL A 73 -2.82 -12.91 13.45
CA VAL A 73 -3.55 -13.33 14.67
C VAL A 73 -5.05 -13.13 14.46
N ILE A 74 -5.80 -14.21 14.51
CA ILE A 74 -7.26 -14.23 14.35
C ILE A 74 -7.86 -14.92 15.57
N ASN A 75 -8.62 -14.18 16.38
CA ASN A 75 -9.23 -14.68 17.62
C ASN A 75 -8.24 -15.40 18.56
N GLY A 76 -6.99 -14.92 18.64
CA GLY A 76 -5.93 -15.51 19.47
C GLY A 76 -5.24 -16.73 18.86
N LYS A 77 -5.55 -17.10 17.62
CA LYS A 77 -4.82 -18.11 16.85
C LYS A 77 -3.88 -17.44 15.85
N GLU A 78 -2.63 -17.85 15.88
CA GLU A 78 -1.58 -17.40 14.96
C GLU A 78 -1.59 -18.23 13.68
N TYR A 79 -1.39 -17.55 12.56
CA TYR A 79 -1.26 -18.15 11.24
C TYR A 79 -0.01 -17.61 10.55
N LYS A 80 0.78 -18.50 9.96
CA LYS A 80 1.87 -18.08 9.07
C LYS A 80 1.28 -17.38 7.84
N PRO A 81 1.91 -16.32 7.33
CA PRO A 81 1.46 -15.62 6.13
C PRO A 81 1.18 -16.57 4.95
N ASP A 82 2.10 -17.48 4.66
CA ASP A 82 1.97 -18.39 3.51
C ASP A 82 0.77 -19.35 3.68
N ASP A 83 0.64 -19.97 4.85
CA ASP A 83 -0.51 -20.85 5.15
C ASP A 83 -1.83 -20.08 5.07
N TYR A 84 -1.84 -18.83 5.54
CA TYR A 84 -3.00 -17.95 5.47
C TYR A 84 -3.40 -17.60 4.03
N LEU A 85 -2.42 -17.29 3.19
CA LEU A 85 -2.64 -17.04 1.77
C LEU A 85 -3.13 -18.30 1.04
N GLU A 86 -2.60 -19.48 1.36
CA GLU A 86 -3.08 -20.73 0.77
C GLU A 86 -4.54 -21.03 1.14
N MET A 87 -4.94 -20.80 2.39
CA MET A 87 -6.36 -20.89 2.77
C MET A 87 -7.24 -19.91 1.99
N PHE A 88 -6.77 -18.67 1.81
CA PHE A 88 -7.50 -17.66 1.04
C PHE A 88 -7.63 -18.03 -0.44
N LYS A 89 -6.53 -18.47 -1.08
CA LYS A 89 -6.53 -18.95 -2.47
C LYS A 89 -7.48 -20.12 -2.66
N LYS A 90 -7.46 -21.09 -1.74
CA LYS A 90 -8.38 -22.22 -1.75
C LYS A 90 -9.83 -21.76 -1.67
N PHE A 91 -10.15 -20.86 -0.74
CA PHE A 91 -11.48 -20.28 -0.60
C PHE A 91 -11.96 -19.60 -1.90
N VAL A 92 -11.11 -18.78 -2.53
CA VAL A 92 -11.45 -18.07 -3.78
C VAL A 92 -11.70 -19.05 -4.94
N ARG A 93 -10.97 -20.16 -5.01
CA ARG A 93 -11.08 -21.16 -6.10
C ARG A 93 -12.25 -22.13 -5.91
N GLU A 94 -12.48 -22.59 -4.68
CA GLU A 94 -13.44 -23.65 -4.39
C GLU A 94 -14.85 -23.13 -4.10
N GLU A 95 -14.97 -21.90 -3.58
CA GLU A 95 -16.24 -21.32 -3.16
C GLU A 95 -16.55 -19.94 -3.79
N PRO A 96 -16.35 -19.72 -5.10
CA PRO A 96 -16.57 -18.40 -5.71
C PRO A 96 -18.04 -17.95 -5.67
N ASP A 97 -18.98 -18.91 -5.67
CA ASP A 97 -20.42 -18.65 -5.69
C ASP A 97 -21.01 -18.39 -4.29
N THR A 98 -20.23 -18.62 -3.22
CA THR A 98 -20.65 -18.33 -1.84
C THR A 98 -20.78 -16.82 -1.59
N ILE A 99 -20.05 -16.01 -2.36
CA ILE A 99 -20.10 -14.55 -2.29
C ILE A 99 -20.46 -14.04 -3.69
N GLU A 100 -21.67 -13.50 -3.85
CA GLU A 100 -22.14 -12.94 -5.13
C GLU A 100 -21.12 -11.98 -5.76
N ALA A 101 -20.57 -11.04 -4.98
CA ALA A 101 -19.56 -10.11 -5.45
C ALA A 101 -18.27 -10.79 -5.94
N LEU A 102 -17.86 -11.91 -5.33
CA LEU A 102 -16.72 -12.70 -5.78
C LEU A 102 -17.05 -13.37 -7.12
N SER A 103 -18.23 -14.00 -7.24
CA SER A 103 -18.70 -14.56 -8.51
C SER A 103 -18.80 -13.50 -9.61
N ILE A 104 -19.27 -12.28 -9.30
CA ILE A 104 -19.35 -11.18 -10.27
C ILE A 104 -17.95 -10.79 -10.72
N LEU A 105 -17.03 -10.53 -9.78
CA LEU A 105 -15.65 -10.18 -10.11
C LEU A 105 -14.97 -11.24 -11.00
N LEU A 106 -15.25 -12.53 -10.76
CA LEU A 106 -14.64 -13.65 -11.50
C LEU A 106 -15.27 -13.92 -12.88
N LYS A 107 -16.60 -13.89 -12.96
CA LYS A 107 -17.34 -14.37 -14.15
C LYS A 107 -17.87 -13.24 -15.02
N ARG A 108 -18.21 -12.10 -14.41
CA ARG A 108 -18.86 -10.96 -15.07
C ARG A 108 -18.34 -9.63 -14.50
N PRO A 109 -17.02 -9.35 -14.63
CA PRO A 109 -16.41 -8.16 -14.03
C PRO A 109 -17.07 -6.84 -14.44
N LYS A 110 -17.69 -6.78 -15.63
CA LYS A 110 -18.45 -5.61 -16.12
C LYS A 110 -19.70 -5.28 -15.29
N ASP A 111 -20.29 -6.27 -14.61
CA ASP A 111 -21.46 -6.09 -13.74
C ASP A 111 -21.05 -5.65 -12.31
N LEU A 112 -19.74 -5.52 -12.04
CA LEU A 112 -19.23 -5.14 -10.73
C LEU A 112 -19.49 -3.65 -10.46
N ASN A 113 -19.96 -3.35 -9.26
CA ASN A 113 -20.20 -1.99 -8.79
C ASN A 113 -19.62 -1.83 -7.37
N THR A 114 -19.65 -0.61 -6.85
CA THR A 114 -19.06 -0.32 -5.53
C THR A 114 -19.79 -1.03 -4.38
N ASP A 115 -21.10 -1.25 -4.49
CA ASP A 115 -21.90 -1.96 -3.48
C ASP A 115 -21.48 -3.45 -3.37
N HIS A 116 -21.17 -4.08 -4.51
CA HIS A 116 -20.60 -5.43 -4.56
C HIS A 116 -19.24 -5.51 -3.85
N LEU A 117 -18.37 -4.52 -4.05
CA LEU A 117 -17.05 -4.50 -3.39
C LEU A 117 -17.17 -4.37 -1.86
N ASP A 118 -18.12 -3.58 -1.39
CA ASP A 118 -18.38 -3.45 0.04
C ASP A 118 -18.96 -4.73 0.65
N ASP A 119 -19.87 -5.39 -0.07
CA ASP A 119 -20.38 -6.71 0.32
C ASP A 119 -19.26 -7.76 0.35
N LEU A 120 -18.37 -7.77 -0.66
CA LEU A 120 -17.20 -8.64 -0.71
C LEU A 120 -16.31 -8.48 0.52
N ARG A 121 -15.95 -7.23 0.87
CA ARG A 121 -15.13 -6.94 2.07
C ARG A 121 -15.78 -7.47 3.34
N LYS A 122 -17.08 -7.21 3.52
CA LYS A 122 -17.83 -7.65 4.71
C LYS A 122 -17.89 -9.17 4.80
N LYS A 123 -18.26 -9.83 3.71
CA LYS A 123 -18.40 -11.29 3.67
C LYS A 123 -17.06 -12.00 3.90
N LEU A 124 -15.97 -11.52 3.30
CA LEU A 124 -14.63 -12.06 3.54
C LEU A 124 -14.19 -11.85 5.00
N ALA A 125 -14.38 -10.67 5.57
CA ALA A 125 -14.06 -10.39 6.96
C ALA A 125 -14.91 -11.23 7.95
N SER A 126 -16.14 -11.61 7.56
CA SER A 126 -17.02 -12.44 8.39
C SER A 126 -16.70 -13.94 8.39
N LYS A 127 -15.76 -14.39 7.54
CA LYS A 127 -15.34 -15.80 7.52
C LYS A 127 -14.63 -16.17 8.84
N PRO A 128 -14.65 -17.45 9.25
CA PRO A 128 -13.94 -17.90 10.46
C PRO A 128 -12.46 -17.52 10.47
N GLU A 129 -11.82 -17.57 9.30
CA GLU A 129 -10.43 -17.18 9.06
C GLU A 129 -10.26 -15.66 8.95
N GLN A 130 -11.33 -14.86 9.01
CA GLN A 130 -11.31 -13.39 8.93
C GLN A 130 -10.43 -12.85 7.81
N PHE A 131 -10.80 -13.16 6.55
CA PHE A 131 -10.17 -12.68 5.32
C PHE A 131 -10.39 -11.16 5.09
N SER A 132 -10.17 -10.36 6.13
CA SER A 132 -10.18 -8.90 6.05
C SER A 132 -9.04 -8.43 5.14
N VAL A 133 -9.28 -7.29 4.47
CA VAL A 133 -8.28 -6.68 3.58
C VAL A 133 -6.97 -6.43 4.33
N ASP A 134 -7.03 -6.00 5.59
CA ASP A 134 -5.82 -5.71 6.38
C ASP A 134 -5.01 -6.97 6.72
N ASN A 135 -5.67 -8.09 7.05
CA ASN A 135 -4.98 -9.36 7.26
C ASN A 135 -4.35 -9.86 5.96
N LEU A 136 -5.06 -9.73 4.84
CA LEU A 136 -4.54 -10.12 3.52
C LEU A 136 -3.36 -9.25 3.10
N ARG A 137 -3.42 -7.93 3.32
CA ARG A 137 -2.30 -7.00 3.08
C ARG A 137 -1.06 -7.38 3.88
N LYS A 138 -1.22 -7.69 5.18
CA LYS A 138 -0.14 -8.16 6.04
C LYS A 138 0.46 -9.46 5.51
N ALA A 139 -0.39 -10.42 5.14
CA ALA A 139 0.06 -11.72 4.64
C ALA A 139 0.82 -11.59 3.31
N TYR A 140 0.35 -10.74 2.39
CA TYR A 140 1.06 -10.40 1.15
C TYR A 140 2.25 -9.46 1.32
N LYS A 141 2.47 -8.89 2.52
CA LYS A 141 3.42 -7.80 2.77
C LYS A 141 3.23 -6.61 1.81
N ASN A 142 1.98 -6.34 1.43
CA ASN A 142 1.62 -5.25 0.52
C ASN A 142 0.47 -4.44 1.13
N ASN A 143 0.81 -3.31 1.76
CA ASN A 143 -0.16 -2.43 2.43
C ASN A 143 -1.04 -1.62 1.47
N LEU A 144 -0.65 -1.52 0.19
CA LEU A 144 -1.35 -0.75 -0.83
C LEU A 144 -2.30 -1.60 -1.69
N ALA A 145 -2.22 -2.92 -1.54
CA ALA A 145 -3.11 -3.84 -2.24
C ALA A 145 -4.58 -3.57 -1.86
N ASP A 146 -5.43 -3.40 -2.85
CA ASP A 146 -6.86 -3.30 -2.66
C ASP A 146 -7.55 -4.67 -2.84
N ILE A 147 -8.84 -4.74 -2.56
CA ILE A 147 -9.57 -6.00 -2.59
C ILE A 147 -9.64 -6.65 -3.98
N ILE A 148 -9.71 -5.85 -5.07
CA ILE A 148 -9.69 -6.39 -6.43
C ILE A 148 -8.32 -7.00 -6.70
N GLY A 149 -7.25 -6.25 -6.42
CA GLY A 149 -5.87 -6.73 -6.59
C GLY A 149 -5.59 -8.01 -5.81
N ILE A 150 -6.06 -8.09 -4.56
CA ILE A 150 -5.90 -9.26 -3.69
C ILE A 150 -6.63 -10.49 -4.25
N VAL A 151 -7.90 -10.35 -4.64
CA VAL A 151 -8.66 -11.47 -5.19
C VAL A 151 -8.04 -11.95 -6.51
N LYS A 152 -7.65 -11.02 -7.39
CA LYS A 152 -6.97 -11.37 -8.65
C LYS A 152 -5.66 -12.10 -8.44
N ALA A 153 -4.86 -11.65 -7.47
CA ALA A 153 -3.64 -12.31 -7.07
C ALA A 153 -3.86 -13.75 -6.59
N ALA A 154 -4.92 -13.98 -5.80
CA ALA A 154 -5.24 -15.31 -5.31
C ALA A 154 -5.64 -16.29 -6.43
N ILE A 155 -6.34 -15.82 -7.46
CA ILE A 155 -6.70 -16.64 -8.62
C ILE A 155 -5.45 -16.99 -9.43
N ASN A 156 -4.67 -15.96 -9.79
CA ASN A 156 -3.54 -16.07 -10.72
C ASN A 156 -2.25 -16.57 -10.05
N ASP A 157 -2.30 -16.84 -8.75
CA ASP A 157 -1.15 -17.28 -7.96
C ASP A 157 0.05 -16.33 -8.02
N GLN A 158 -0.24 -15.03 -7.89
CA GLN A 158 0.75 -13.94 -8.00
C GLN A 158 0.66 -12.97 -6.82
N THR A 159 1.50 -11.94 -6.82
CA THR A 159 1.38 -10.83 -5.88
C THR A 159 0.31 -9.83 -6.33
N PRO A 160 -0.43 -9.21 -5.39
CA PRO A 160 -1.39 -8.17 -5.73
C PRO A 160 -0.71 -6.97 -6.39
N GLU A 161 -1.19 -6.60 -7.57
CA GLU A 161 -0.82 -5.32 -8.19
C GLU A 161 -1.44 -4.15 -7.41
N GLU A 162 -0.73 -3.04 -7.32
CA GLU A 162 -1.24 -1.82 -6.69
C GLU A 162 -2.35 -1.17 -7.54
N THR A 163 -3.30 -0.51 -6.87
CA THR A 163 -4.38 0.23 -7.55
C THR A 163 -3.84 1.26 -8.53
N THR A 164 -2.83 2.02 -8.13
CA THR A 164 -2.19 3.06 -8.94
C THR A 164 -1.62 2.50 -10.24
N THR A 165 -0.99 1.33 -10.19
CA THR A 165 -0.47 0.63 -11.37
C THR A 165 -1.61 0.22 -12.30
N ARG A 166 -2.70 -0.34 -11.77
CA ARG A 166 -3.86 -0.74 -12.60
C ARG A 166 -4.56 0.45 -13.24
N VAL A 167 -4.75 1.55 -12.49
CA VAL A 167 -5.28 2.81 -13.03
C VAL A 167 -4.38 3.36 -14.14
N GLY A 168 -3.05 3.34 -13.94
CA GLY A 168 -2.09 3.78 -14.95
C GLY A 168 -2.18 2.96 -16.24
N LYS A 169 -2.29 1.63 -16.14
CA LYS A 169 -2.49 0.74 -17.30
C LYS A 169 -3.80 1.06 -18.01
N ALA A 170 -4.93 1.11 -17.28
CA ALA A 170 -6.25 1.40 -17.85
C ALA A 170 -6.29 2.77 -18.56
N MET A 171 -5.74 3.80 -17.93
CA MET A 171 -5.67 5.14 -18.52
C MET A 171 -4.76 5.17 -19.76
N GLY A 172 -3.62 4.47 -19.70
CA GLY A 172 -2.72 4.34 -20.85
C GLY A 172 -3.39 3.67 -22.04
N GLU A 173 -4.10 2.56 -21.82
CA GLU A 173 -4.81 1.83 -22.86
C GLU A 173 -5.92 2.68 -23.50
N ILE A 174 -6.73 3.37 -22.69
CA ILE A 174 -7.78 4.26 -23.22
C ILE A 174 -7.17 5.40 -24.04
N MET A 175 -6.08 6.00 -23.58
CA MET A 175 -5.41 7.09 -24.29
C MET A 175 -4.78 6.66 -25.62
N LEU A 176 -4.59 5.36 -25.87
CA LEU A 176 -4.10 4.84 -27.16
C LEU A 176 -5.22 4.65 -28.19
N ASP A 177 -6.46 4.43 -27.74
CA ASP A 177 -7.59 4.10 -28.63
C ASP A 177 -8.10 5.32 -29.41
N LYS A 178 -7.97 6.53 -28.84
CA LYS A 178 -8.41 7.77 -29.48
C LYS A 178 -7.69 9.01 -28.99
N GLU A 179 -7.70 10.05 -29.82
CA GLU A 179 -7.25 11.38 -29.41
C GLU A 179 -8.30 12.07 -28.53
N PHE A 180 -7.89 12.46 -27.32
CA PHE A 180 -8.70 13.22 -26.40
C PHE A 180 -8.36 14.71 -26.44
N SER A 181 -9.40 15.54 -26.43
CA SER A 181 -9.30 16.99 -26.22
C SER A 181 -8.78 17.33 -24.83
N ASP A 182 -8.34 18.57 -24.63
CA ASP A 182 -7.83 19.02 -23.32
C ASP A 182 -8.88 18.91 -22.21
N LYS A 183 -10.16 19.14 -22.53
CA LYS A 183 -11.26 18.99 -21.57
C LYS A 183 -11.49 17.52 -21.18
N GLU A 184 -11.46 16.62 -22.16
CA GLU A 184 -11.62 15.19 -21.90
C GLU A 184 -10.44 14.65 -21.08
N LYS A 185 -9.20 15.09 -21.39
CA LYS A 185 -8.01 14.77 -20.59
C LYS A 185 -8.13 15.26 -19.15
N GLU A 186 -8.68 16.45 -18.94
CA GLU A 186 -8.95 16.96 -17.60
C GLU A 186 -9.94 16.03 -16.88
N TRP A 187 -11.05 15.65 -17.51
CA TRP A 187 -11.99 14.70 -16.91
C TRP A 187 -11.34 13.34 -16.62
N LEU A 188 -10.57 12.78 -17.54
CA LEU A 188 -9.84 11.53 -17.34
C LEU A 188 -8.88 11.59 -16.15
N HIS A 189 -8.20 12.73 -15.94
CA HIS A 189 -7.38 12.94 -14.76
C HIS A 189 -8.18 12.83 -13.45
N TRP A 190 -9.35 13.47 -13.37
CA TRP A 190 -10.21 13.38 -12.19
C TRP A 190 -10.77 11.97 -11.99
N ILE A 191 -11.12 11.30 -13.08
CA ILE A 191 -11.56 9.90 -13.06
C ILE A 191 -10.43 9.00 -12.54
N ALA A 192 -9.19 9.19 -12.98
CA ALA A 192 -8.02 8.43 -12.50
C ALA A 192 -7.81 8.60 -10.99
N ASN A 193 -7.91 9.84 -10.50
CA ASN A 193 -7.80 10.12 -9.07
C ASN A 193 -8.92 9.44 -8.27
N HIS A 194 -10.15 9.47 -8.80
CA HIS A 194 -11.29 8.79 -8.19
C HIS A 194 -11.10 7.28 -8.14
N LEU A 195 -10.67 6.65 -9.24
CA LEU A 195 -10.42 5.21 -9.33
C LEU A 195 -9.30 4.76 -8.40
N THR A 196 -8.25 5.57 -8.24
CA THR A 196 -7.14 5.28 -7.31
C THR A 196 -7.63 5.14 -5.88
N SER A 197 -8.68 5.88 -5.49
CA SER A 197 -9.22 5.88 -4.14
C SER A 197 -10.42 4.93 -3.95
N ASN A 198 -11.27 4.78 -4.97
CA ASN A 198 -12.58 4.12 -4.87
C ASN A 198 -12.69 2.84 -5.72
N LEU A 199 -11.65 2.49 -6.48
CA LEU A 199 -11.50 1.29 -7.33
C LEU A 199 -12.41 1.24 -8.56
N LEU A 200 -13.64 1.75 -8.46
CA LEU A 200 -14.62 1.81 -9.55
C LEU A 200 -15.25 3.20 -9.61
N ILE A 201 -15.71 3.58 -10.80
CA ILE A 201 -16.47 4.82 -11.02
C ILE A 201 -17.85 4.52 -11.59
N GLU A 202 -18.87 5.19 -11.06
CA GLU A 202 -20.25 5.06 -11.49
C GLU A 202 -20.81 6.45 -11.79
N LYS A 203 -21.90 6.51 -12.56
CA LYS A 203 -22.59 7.77 -12.89
C LYS A 203 -22.92 8.61 -11.65
N ARG A 204 -23.34 7.97 -10.56
CA ARG A 204 -23.66 8.62 -9.28
C ARG A 204 -22.47 9.38 -8.66
N HIS A 205 -21.23 8.98 -8.97
CA HIS A 205 -20.04 9.65 -8.44
C HIS A 205 -19.77 11.01 -9.10
N PHE A 206 -20.42 11.31 -10.22
CA PHE A 206 -20.32 12.64 -10.83
C PHE A 206 -21.15 13.70 -10.09
N GLU A 207 -22.05 13.29 -9.20
CA GLU A 207 -22.85 14.19 -8.36
C GLU A 207 -22.11 14.62 -7.07
N ILE A 208 -20.93 14.05 -6.80
CA ILE A 208 -20.11 14.39 -5.63
C ILE A 208 -18.83 15.15 -6.05
N LEU A 209 -18.11 15.69 -5.06
CA LEU A 209 -16.86 16.40 -5.30
C LEU A 209 -15.76 15.44 -5.82
N PRO A 210 -14.86 15.90 -6.72
CA PRO A 210 -14.81 17.24 -7.31
C PRO A 210 -15.69 17.40 -8.57
N PHE A 211 -16.28 16.33 -9.08
CA PHE A 211 -17.02 16.31 -10.35
C PHE A 211 -18.21 17.28 -10.36
N SER A 212 -18.97 17.36 -9.27
CA SER A 212 -20.15 18.23 -9.19
C SER A 212 -19.82 19.72 -9.35
N ARG A 213 -18.64 20.17 -8.88
CA ARG A 213 -18.15 21.55 -9.09
C ARG A 213 -17.80 21.87 -10.53
N LYS A 214 -17.60 20.85 -11.36
CA LYS A 214 -17.26 20.96 -12.78
C LYS A 214 -18.47 20.72 -13.69
N GLY A 215 -19.68 20.72 -13.13
CA GLY A 215 -20.93 20.51 -13.86
C GLY A 215 -21.42 19.06 -13.89
N GLY A 216 -20.79 18.17 -13.12
CA GLY A 216 -21.24 16.80 -12.89
C GLY A 216 -21.34 15.95 -14.16
N TRP A 217 -22.23 14.97 -14.14
CA TRP A 217 -22.36 13.99 -15.21
C TRP A 217 -22.69 14.65 -16.55
N LYS A 218 -23.66 15.58 -16.52
CA LYS A 218 -24.16 16.22 -17.72
C LYS A 218 -23.04 16.94 -18.47
N ARG A 219 -22.25 17.76 -17.77
CA ARG A 219 -21.16 18.49 -18.41
C ARG A 219 -20.06 17.55 -18.90
N ALA A 220 -19.66 16.58 -18.08
CA ALA A 220 -18.65 15.60 -18.47
C ALA A 220 -19.09 14.85 -19.74
N ASN A 221 -20.31 14.30 -19.76
CA ASN A 221 -20.81 13.57 -20.91
C ASN A 221 -20.94 14.43 -22.18
N GLU A 222 -21.30 15.72 -22.04
CA GLU A 222 -21.28 16.67 -23.15
C GLU A 222 -19.86 16.87 -23.71
N ASP A 223 -18.85 17.04 -22.84
CA ASP A 223 -17.46 17.22 -23.27
C ASP A 223 -16.90 15.95 -23.95
N PHE A 224 -17.40 14.75 -23.62
CA PHE A 224 -17.11 13.48 -24.31
C PHE A 224 -18.05 13.18 -25.50
N GLY A 225 -18.85 14.14 -25.96
CA GLY A 225 -19.74 13.92 -27.11
C GLY A 225 -20.80 12.84 -26.90
N GLY A 226 -21.18 12.55 -25.65
CA GLY A 226 -22.14 11.52 -25.27
C GLY A 226 -21.54 10.13 -25.01
N GLN A 227 -20.22 9.97 -25.10
CA GLN A 227 -19.54 8.66 -24.98
C GLN A 227 -18.95 8.37 -23.58
N LEU A 228 -19.24 9.20 -22.56
CA LEU A 228 -18.61 9.02 -21.25
C LEU A 228 -18.99 7.68 -20.58
N GLU A 229 -20.22 7.23 -20.77
CA GLU A 229 -20.68 5.97 -20.19
C GLU A 229 -19.89 4.77 -20.73
N GLU A 230 -19.61 4.75 -22.02
CA GLU A 230 -18.79 3.72 -22.65
C GLU A 230 -17.35 3.73 -22.10
N ILE A 231 -16.76 4.92 -21.94
CA ILE A 231 -15.42 5.07 -21.36
C ILE A 231 -15.36 4.59 -19.91
N ILE A 232 -16.39 4.87 -19.12
CA ILE A 232 -16.46 4.40 -17.73
C ILE A 232 -16.58 2.88 -17.64
N VAL A 233 -17.40 2.27 -18.50
CA VAL A 233 -17.52 0.80 -18.57
C VAL A 233 -16.18 0.18 -18.93
N GLN A 234 -15.48 0.71 -19.95
CA GLN A 234 -14.16 0.24 -20.35
C GLN A 234 -13.13 0.39 -19.22
N LEU A 235 -13.10 1.54 -18.52
CA LEU A 235 -12.19 1.75 -17.38
C LEU A 235 -12.45 0.75 -16.26
N ASN A 236 -13.71 0.57 -15.86
CA ASN A 236 -14.05 -0.37 -14.80
C ASN A 236 -13.72 -1.82 -15.19
N GLU A 237 -13.93 -2.17 -16.46
CA GLU A 237 -13.52 -3.46 -17.01
C GLU A 237 -12.00 -3.64 -16.91
N MET A 238 -11.19 -2.69 -17.39
CA MET A 238 -9.72 -2.75 -17.29
C MET A 238 -9.22 -2.81 -15.84
N MET A 239 -9.92 -2.15 -14.91
CA MET A 239 -9.59 -2.19 -13.48
C MET A 239 -9.82 -3.55 -12.82
N THR A 240 -10.71 -4.36 -13.39
CA THR A 240 -11.17 -5.65 -12.85
C THR A 240 -10.70 -6.86 -13.66
N SER A 241 -10.40 -6.67 -14.94
CA SER A 241 -9.86 -7.67 -15.89
C SER A 241 -8.42 -8.01 -15.59
#